data_AF-A0A497LEX6-F1
#
_entry.id   AF-A0A497LEX6-F1
#
_cell.length_a   1.000
_cell.length_b   1.000
_cell.length_c   1.000
_cell.angle_alpha   90.00
_cell.angle_beta   90.00
_cell.angle_gamma   90.00
#
_symmetry.space_group_name_H-M   'P 1'
#
loop_
_entity.id
_entity.type
_entity.pdbx_description
1 polymer ?
#
loop_
_entity_poly.entity_id
_entity_poly.type
_entity_poly.pdbx_seq_one_letter_code
_entity_poly.pdbx_strand_id
1 'polypeptide(L)'
;MAAVPPRPGQFTLTSWLDPALEYFARQAEIPTADYASMAGGLGIGAGTSLLLDLFTKGLLNKGLNFAIGATVTGLGIWGKLTPTRLRKELIPWGLFNLLQVLDMKPSDALELRESVDKLVEGLKLGDGSKVAEALLRTPEELKQMLGALGPPVAPSFGEGAPPAPPAPPLARPTAGAPVEAPPPPAP
;
A
#
# COMPACT_ATOMS: atom_id res chain seq x y z
N MET A 1 14.28 2.32 25.48
CA MET A 1 14.02 3.79 25.49
C MET A 1 12.53 3.98 25.63
N ALA A 2 12.07 4.79 26.59
CA ALA A 2 10.65 5.02 26.81
C ALA A 2 10.01 5.70 25.60
N ALA A 3 8.81 5.27 25.22
CA ALA A 3 7.99 5.93 24.21
C ALA A 3 7.84 7.40 24.60
N VAL A 4 8.32 8.31 23.74
CA VAL A 4 7.98 9.73 23.88
C VAL A 4 6.56 9.84 23.35
N PRO A 5 5.54 10.07 24.21
CA PRO A 5 4.18 10.27 23.72
C PRO A 5 4.18 11.48 22.76
N PRO A 6 3.33 11.49 21.73
CA PRO A 6 3.16 12.67 20.90
C PRO A 6 2.87 13.87 21.81
N ARG A 7 3.57 14.99 21.58
CA ARG A 7 3.34 16.22 22.36
C ARG A 7 1.83 16.54 22.28
N PRO A 8 1.15 16.77 23.41
CA PRO A 8 -0.27 17.09 23.40
C PRO A 8 -0.53 18.29 22.48
N GLY A 9 -1.38 18.10 21.47
CA GLY A 9 -1.80 19.15 20.52
C GLY A 9 -1.23 19.08 19.10
N GLN A 10 -0.46 18.04 18.71
CA GLN A 10 -0.11 17.85 17.30
C GLN A 10 -1.21 17.08 16.55
N PHE A 11 -1.68 17.62 15.42
CA PHE A 11 -2.62 16.93 14.54
C PHE A 11 -1.96 15.75 13.83
N THR A 12 -2.60 14.58 13.89
CA THR A 12 -2.12 13.29 13.37
C THR A 12 -3.30 12.44 12.91
N LEU A 13 -3.12 11.65 11.86
CA LEU A 13 -4.12 10.73 11.32
C LEU A 13 -4.02 9.32 11.94
N THR A 14 -2.83 8.91 12.38
CA THR A 14 -2.56 7.50 12.70
C THR A 14 -2.11 7.25 14.13
N SER A 15 -2.19 8.25 15.03
CA SER A 15 -1.78 8.10 16.44
C SER A 15 -2.52 7.02 17.21
N TRP A 16 -3.75 6.69 16.80
CA TRP A 16 -4.52 5.62 17.38
C TRP A 16 -3.94 4.22 17.08
N LEU A 17 -3.06 4.09 16.07
CA LEU A 17 -2.35 2.84 15.74
C LEU A 17 -1.10 2.61 16.58
N ASP A 18 -0.59 3.62 17.29
CA ASP A 18 0.65 3.52 18.06
C ASP A 18 0.67 2.32 19.02
N PRO A 19 -0.39 2.04 19.82
CA PRO A 19 -0.40 0.89 20.72
C PRO A 19 -0.40 -0.45 19.98
N ALA A 20 -1.07 -0.51 18.83
CA ALA A 20 -1.18 -1.75 18.04
C ALA A 20 0.13 -2.10 17.33
N LEU A 21 0.94 -1.09 16.99
CA LEU A 21 2.18 -1.26 16.23
C LEU A 21 3.44 -1.21 17.09
N GLU A 22 3.32 -0.97 18.40
CA GLU A 22 4.47 -0.85 19.30
C GLU A 22 5.37 -2.09 19.28
N TYR A 23 4.79 -3.28 19.28
CA TYR A 23 5.54 -4.53 19.23
C TYR A 23 6.43 -4.61 17.98
N PHE A 24 5.86 -4.34 16.80
CA PHE A 24 6.57 -4.38 15.53
C PHE A 24 7.62 -3.27 15.43
N ALA A 25 7.31 -2.07 15.94
CA ALA A 25 8.24 -0.97 15.97
C ALA A 25 9.48 -1.28 16.82
N ARG A 26 9.28 -1.90 18.00
CA ARG A 26 10.39 -2.35 18.86
C ARG A 26 11.26 -3.40 18.17
N GLN A 27 10.65 -4.36 17.48
CA GLN A 27 11.38 -5.40 16.77
C GLN A 27 12.16 -4.86 15.55
N ALA A 28 11.64 -3.81 14.91
CA ALA A 28 12.29 -3.13 13.81
C ALA A 28 13.32 -2.08 14.27
N GLU A 29 13.47 -1.86 15.59
CA GLU A 29 14.33 -0.82 16.18
C GLU A 29 14.01 0.61 15.70
N ILE A 30 12.74 0.86 15.34
CA ILE A 30 12.25 2.16 14.87
C ILE A 30 11.36 2.79 15.96
N PRO A 31 11.42 4.11 16.20
CA PRO A 31 10.49 4.78 17.10
C PRO A 31 9.03 4.49 16.71
N THR A 32 8.19 4.08 17.66
CA THR A 32 6.80 3.67 17.41
C THR A 32 5.99 4.71 16.65
N ALA A 33 6.12 5.99 17.02
CA ALA A 33 5.43 7.07 16.32
C ALA A 33 5.83 7.17 14.84
N ASP A 34 7.09 6.90 14.50
CA ASP A 34 7.59 6.94 13.12
C ASP A 34 7.12 5.72 12.33
N TYR A 35 7.20 4.54 12.96
CA TYR A 35 6.69 3.30 12.37
C TYR A 35 5.19 3.37 12.10
N ALA A 36 4.40 3.81 13.08
CA ALA A 36 2.95 3.93 12.97
C ALA A 36 2.51 5.05 12.00
N SER A 37 3.30 6.12 11.90
CA SER A 37 3.06 7.16 10.88
C SER A 37 3.23 6.59 9.47
N MET A 38 4.31 5.82 9.26
CA MET A 38 4.59 5.22 7.95
C MET A 38 3.60 4.11 7.60
N ALA A 39 3.41 3.13 8.48
CA ALA A 39 2.50 2.02 8.27
C ALA A 39 1.04 2.51 8.14
N GLY A 40 0.63 3.44 8.99
CA GLY A 40 -0.70 4.03 8.92
C GLY A 40 -0.91 4.87 7.66
N GLY A 41 0.08 5.65 7.22
CA GLY A 41 0.03 6.38 5.95
C GLY A 41 -0.14 5.45 4.76
N LEU A 42 0.63 4.35 4.71
CA LEU A 42 0.47 3.31 3.69
C LEU A 42 -0.91 2.64 3.75
N GLY A 43 -1.40 2.34 4.96
CA GLY A 43 -2.73 1.75 5.17
C GLY A 43 -3.86 2.66 4.69
N ILE A 44 -3.77 3.96 4.94
CA ILE A 44 -4.73 4.95 4.41
C ILE A 44 -4.65 5.00 2.88
N GLY A 45 -3.44 4.94 2.32
CA GLY A 45 -3.25 4.83 0.87
C GLY A 45 -3.93 3.62 0.27
N ALA A 46 -3.68 2.44 0.83
CA ALA A 46 -4.31 1.19 0.40
C ALA A 46 -5.85 1.26 0.53
N GLY A 47 -6.37 1.76 1.64
CA GLY A 47 -7.82 1.93 1.84
C GLY A 47 -8.44 2.93 0.86
N THR A 48 -7.77 4.04 0.59
CA THR A 48 -8.22 5.03 -0.40
C THR A 48 -8.26 4.42 -1.79
N SER A 49 -7.22 3.68 -2.17
CA SER A 49 -7.18 2.97 -3.44
C SER A 49 -8.30 1.94 -3.54
N LEU A 50 -8.50 1.13 -2.51
CA LEU A 50 -9.56 0.12 -2.50
C LEU A 50 -10.94 0.76 -2.71
N LEU A 51 -11.20 1.92 -2.10
CA LEU A 51 -12.44 2.66 -2.32
C LEU A 51 -12.53 3.17 -3.77
N LEU A 52 -11.43 3.69 -4.34
CA LEU A 52 -11.40 4.08 -5.75
C LEU A 52 -11.60 2.88 -6.67
N ASP A 53 -11.01 1.73 -6.37
CA ASP A 53 -11.19 0.46 -7.07
C ASP A 53 -12.64 -0.01 -7.03
N LEU A 54 -13.33 0.24 -5.92
CA LEU A 54 -14.74 -0.11 -5.76
C LEU A 54 -15.64 0.74 -6.64
N PHE A 55 -15.36 2.04 -6.79
CA PHE A 55 -16.26 2.95 -7.49
C PHE A 55 -15.83 3.28 -8.92
N THR A 56 -14.55 3.14 -9.25
CA THR A 56 -13.97 3.61 -10.50
C THR A 56 -13.13 2.53 -11.17
N LYS A 57 -12.91 2.70 -12.48
CA LYS A 57 -12.26 1.69 -13.33
C LYS A 57 -11.16 2.29 -14.19
N GLY A 58 -10.31 1.39 -14.69
CA GLY A 58 -9.31 1.69 -15.72
C GLY A 58 -8.48 2.93 -15.39
N LEU A 59 -8.40 3.86 -16.34
CA LEU A 59 -7.61 5.08 -16.17
C LEU A 59 -8.24 6.12 -15.25
N LEU A 60 -9.57 6.19 -15.09
CA LEU A 60 -10.15 7.15 -14.14
C LEU A 60 -9.64 6.85 -12.73
N ASN A 61 -9.64 5.58 -12.36
CA ASN A 61 -9.09 5.13 -11.10
C ASN A 61 -7.63 5.56 -10.92
N LYS A 62 -6.79 5.28 -11.92
CA LYS A 62 -5.36 5.67 -11.89
C LYS A 62 -5.18 7.18 -11.86
N GLY A 63 -5.99 7.93 -12.60
CA GLY A 63 -5.98 9.39 -12.60
C GLY A 63 -6.38 9.98 -11.25
N LEU A 64 -7.38 9.39 -10.59
CA LEU A 64 -7.78 9.79 -9.24
C LEU A 64 -6.72 9.44 -8.21
N ASN A 65 -6.17 8.22 -8.25
CA ASN A 65 -5.04 7.81 -7.41
C ASN A 65 -3.83 8.73 -7.62
N PHE A 66 -3.49 9.08 -8.86
CA PHE A 66 -2.44 10.04 -9.16
C PHE A 66 -2.72 11.43 -8.58
N ALA A 67 -3.92 11.97 -8.79
CA ALA A 67 -4.30 13.31 -8.32
C ALA A 67 -4.30 13.39 -6.79
N ILE A 68 -4.85 12.38 -6.13
CA ILE A 68 -4.83 12.26 -4.66
C ILE A 68 -3.39 12.12 -4.18
N GLY A 69 -2.62 11.22 -4.81
CA GLY A 69 -1.22 11.00 -4.47
C GLY A 69 -0.36 12.26 -4.60
N ALA A 70 -0.51 13.00 -5.70
CA ALA A 70 0.19 14.26 -5.95
C ALA A 70 -0.19 15.34 -4.93
N THR A 71 -1.49 15.47 -4.62
CA THR A 71 -1.99 16.45 -3.66
C THR A 71 -1.50 16.14 -2.24
N VAL A 72 -1.67 14.90 -1.79
CA VAL A 72 -1.30 14.47 -0.44
C VAL A 72 0.23 14.54 -0.25
N THR A 73 1.01 14.05 -1.23
CA THR A 73 2.47 14.17 -1.20
C THR A 73 2.89 15.63 -1.19
N GLY A 74 2.25 16.46 -2.01
CA GLY A 74 2.55 17.89 -2.09
C GLY A 74 2.27 18.62 -0.78
N LEU A 75 1.18 18.30 -0.09
CA LEU A 75 0.88 18.81 1.25
C LEU A 75 1.90 18.33 2.30
N GLY A 76 2.39 17.10 2.19
CA GLY A 76 3.44 16.57 3.06
C GLY A 76 4.81 17.24 2.88
N ILE A 77 5.20 17.54 1.63
CA ILE A 77 6.48 18.16 1.29
C ILE A 77 6.43 19.68 1.49
N TRP A 78 5.49 20.36 0.86
CA TRP A 78 5.45 21.83 0.78
C TRP A 78 4.48 22.49 1.77
N GLY A 79 3.66 21.73 2.49
CA GLY A 79 2.71 22.28 3.47
C GLY A 79 3.42 22.95 4.65
N LYS A 80 3.47 24.28 4.65
CA LYS A 80 4.20 25.08 5.66
C LYS A 80 3.68 24.87 7.09
N LEU A 81 2.39 24.54 7.25
CA LEU A 81 1.73 24.34 8.54
C LEU A 81 1.57 22.86 8.93
N THR A 82 2.11 21.93 8.13
CA THR A 82 1.98 20.49 8.37
C THR A 82 2.96 20.06 9.49
N PRO A 83 2.46 19.57 10.65
CA PRO A 83 3.31 19.05 11.72
C PRO A 83 4.21 17.91 11.23
N THR A 84 5.40 17.76 11.81
CA THR A 84 6.37 16.74 11.39
C THR A 84 5.79 15.32 11.35
N ARG A 85 4.96 14.97 12.33
CA ARG A 85 4.30 13.67 12.36
C ARG A 85 3.31 13.49 11.21
N LEU A 86 2.43 14.47 10.98
CA LEU A 86 1.51 14.45 9.85
C LEU A 86 2.25 14.35 8.51
N ARG A 87 3.41 15.00 8.35
CA ARG A 87 4.25 14.82 7.14
C ARG A 87 4.68 13.37 6.94
N LYS A 88 5.06 12.67 8.02
CA LYS A 88 5.44 11.24 7.99
C LYS A 88 4.25 10.32 7.71
N GLU A 89 3.02 10.79 7.81
CA GLU A 89 1.80 10.05 7.44
C GLU A 89 1.36 10.36 6.00
N LEU A 90 1.37 11.64 5.62
CA LEU A 90 0.96 12.11 4.29
C LEU A 90 1.92 11.65 3.19
N ILE A 91 3.24 11.71 3.43
CA ILE A 91 4.21 11.34 2.38
C ILE A 91 4.06 9.86 1.98
N PRO A 92 4.03 8.89 2.90
CA PRO A 92 3.79 7.49 2.54
C PRO A 92 2.43 7.25 1.90
N TRP A 93 1.36 7.89 2.39
CA TRP A 93 0.04 7.82 1.76
C TRP A 93 0.09 8.30 0.30
N GLY A 94 0.62 9.51 0.09
CA GLY A 94 0.67 10.12 -1.22
C GLY A 94 1.55 9.34 -2.20
N LEU A 95 2.72 8.88 -1.74
CA LEU A 95 3.63 8.06 -2.54
C LEU A 95 3.01 6.72 -2.92
N PHE A 96 2.29 6.06 -1.99
CA PHE A 96 1.57 4.83 -2.30
C PHE A 96 0.66 5.03 -3.52
N ASN A 97 -0.19 6.05 -3.50
CA ASN A 97 -1.14 6.32 -4.58
C ASN A 97 -0.48 6.80 -5.88
N LEU A 98 0.61 7.58 -5.80
CA LEU A 98 1.39 7.97 -6.98
C LEU A 98 2.00 6.77 -7.69
N LEU A 99 2.57 5.83 -6.92
CA LEU A 99 3.29 4.69 -7.47
C LEU A 99 2.37 3.65 -8.10
N GLN A 100 1.07 3.65 -7.77
CA GLN A 100 0.09 2.79 -8.45
C GLN A 100 -0.04 3.07 -9.95
N VAL A 101 0.28 4.29 -10.39
CA VAL A 101 0.31 4.61 -11.83
C VAL A 101 1.39 3.81 -12.56
N LEU A 102 2.47 3.44 -11.87
CA LEU A 102 3.59 2.69 -12.46
C LEU A 102 3.24 1.22 -12.70
N ASP A 103 2.26 0.66 -11.98
CA ASP A 103 1.74 -0.69 -12.26
C ASP A 103 0.67 -0.63 -13.36
N MET A 104 1.07 -0.16 -14.54
CA MET A 104 0.18 -0.09 -15.71
C MET A 104 0.23 -1.40 -16.50
N LYS A 105 -0.82 -2.22 -16.35
CA LYS A 105 -0.95 -3.45 -17.13
C LYS A 105 -1.36 -3.10 -18.56
N PRO A 106 -0.88 -3.83 -19.58
CA PRO A 106 -1.30 -3.61 -20.97
C PRO A 106 -2.82 -3.74 -21.17
N SER A 107 -3.50 -4.54 -20.36
CA SER A 107 -4.98 -4.65 -20.32
C SER A 107 -5.65 -3.32 -19.97
N ASP A 108 -5.07 -2.56 -19.04
CA ASP A 108 -5.64 -1.30 -18.57
C ASP A 108 -5.61 -0.23 -19.67
N ALA A 109 -4.63 -0.31 -20.57
CA ALA A 109 -4.53 0.57 -21.74
C ALA A 109 -5.59 0.27 -22.81
N LEU A 110 -6.00 -1.00 -22.94
CA LEU A 110 -7.09 -1.42 -23.84
C LEU A 110 -8.46 -1.04 -23.25
N GLU A 111 -8.67 -1.32 -21.96
CA GLU A 111 -9.87 -0.86 -21.23
C GLU A 111 -9.99 0.67 -21.23
N LEU A 112 -8.86 1.37 -21.16
CA LEU A 112 -8.80 2.82 -21.32
C LEU A 112 -9.32 3.26 -22.68
N ARG A 113 -8.84 2.64 -23.77
CA ARG A 113 -9.30 3.00 -25.12
C ARG A 113 -10.81 2.80 -25.24
N GLU A 114 -11.32 1.65 -24.81
CA GLU A 114 -12.76 1.39 -24.84
C GLU A 114 -13.57 2.34 -23.94
N SER A 115 -13.05 2.67 -22.76
CA SER A 115 -13.72 3.59 -21.82
C SER A 115 -13.71 5.03 -22.35
N VAL A 116 -12.63 5.46 -23.00
CA VAL A 116 -12.54 6.79 -23.64
C VAL A 116 -13.44 6.86 -24.87
N ASP A 117 -13.49 5.82 -25.70
CA ASP A 117 -14.38 5.77 -26.85
C ASP A 117 -15.85 5.84 -26.40
N LYS A 118 -16.23 5.08 -25.37
CA LYS A 118 -17.57 5.14 -24.75
C LYS A 118 -17.86 6.49 -24.09
N LEU A 119 -16.87 7.10 -23.44
CA LEU A 119 -17.00 8.42 -22.82
C LEU A 119 -17.21 9.51 -23.87
N VAL A 120 -16.44 9.49 -24.96
CA VAL A 120 -16.53 10.44 -26.08
C VAL A 120 -17.84 10.26 -26.83
N GLU A 121 -18.30 9.02 -27.05
CA GLU A 121 -19.62 8.76 -27.63
C GLU A 121 -20.75 9.22 -26.70
N GLY A 122 -20.66 8.94 -25.39
CA GLY A 122 -21.63 9.40 -24.39
C GLY A 122 -21.72 10.93 -24.33
N LEU A 123 -20.58 11.63 -24.34
CA LEU A 123 -20.52 13.09 -24.37
C LEU A 123 -21.09 13.68 -25.68
N LYS A 124 -20.78 13.06 -26.83
CA LYS A 124 -21.32 13.49 -28.13
C LYS A 124 -22.84 13.30 -28.23
N LEU A 125 -23.36 12.26 -27.60
CA LEU A 125 -24.80 11.93 -27.59
C LEU A 125 -25.56 12.60 -26.43
N GLY A 126 -24.87 13.29 -25.51
CA GLY A 126 -25.47 13.86 -24.30
C GLY A 126 -26.00 12.81 -23.32
N ASP A 127 -25.53 11.56 -23.44
CA ASP A 127 -26.00 10.43 -22.67
C ASP A 127 -25.16 10.25 -21.40
N GLY A 128 -25.60 10.88 -20.32
CA GLY A 128 -24.94 10.83 -19.02
C GLY A 128 -24.83 9.42 -18.42
N SER A 129 -25.69 8.48 -18.83
CA SER A 129 -25.63 7.09 -18.37
C SER A 129 -24.43 6.36 -18.95
N LYS A 130 -24.13 6.57 -20.25
CA LYS A 130 -22.92 6.02 -20.89
C LYS A 130 -21.63 6.61 -20.32
N VAL A 131 -21.67 7.89 -19.95
CA VAL A 131 -20.55 8.56 -19.26
C VAL A 131 -20.33 7.93 -17.87
N ALA A 132 -21.41 7.68 -17.12
CA ALA A 132 -21.32 7.02 -15.82
C ALA A 132 -20.83 5.57 -15.93
N GLU A 133 -21.31 4.79 -16.88
CA GLU A 133 -20.86 3.40 -17.12
C GLU A 133 -19.39 3.30 -17.55
N ALA A 134 -18.89 4.28 -18.30
CA ALA A 134 -17.50 4.32 -18.73
C ALA A 134 -16.51 4.67 -17.60
N LEU A 135 -17.01 5.35 -16.55
CA LEU A 135 -16.19 5.88 -15.46
C LEU A 135 -16.35 5.09 -14.16
N LEU A 136 -17.56 4.63 -13.88
CA LEU A 136 -17.95 3.98 -12.64
C LEU A 136 -18.17 2.48 -12.84
N ARG A 137 -17.95 1.70 -11.77
CA ARG A 137 -18.37 0.29 -11.76
C ARG A 137 -19.89 0.17 -11.76
N THR A 138 -20.41 -0.72 -12.60
CA THR A 138 -21.84 -1.06 -12.59
C THR A 138 -22.19 -1.92 -11.37
N PRO A 139 -23.45 -1.90 -10.91
CA PRO A 139 -23.90 -2.74 -9.78
C PRO A 139 -23.63 -4.25 -9.98
N GLU A 140 -23.71 -4.73 -11.22
CA GLU A 140 -23.46 -6.11 -11.60
C GLU A 140 -21.98 -6.49 -11.43
N GLU A 141 -21.07 -5.60 -11.80
CA GLU A 141 -19.63 -5.79 -11.65
C GLU A 141 -19.20 -5.71 -10.18
N LEU A 142 -19.86 -4.84 -9.40
CA LEU A 142 -19.70 -4.82 -7.94
C LEU A 142 -20.08 -6.17 -7.32
N LYS A 143 -21.23 -6.73 -7.71
CA LYS A 143 -21.68 -8.06 -7.25
C LYS A 143 -20.70 -9.16 -7.64
N GLN A 144 -20.16 -9.12 -8.86
CA GLN A 144 -19.17 -10.10 -9.31
C GLN A 144 -17.85 -9.96 -8.53
N MET A 145 -17.38 -8.74 -8.28
CA MET A 145 -16.17 -8.51 -7.49
C MET A 145 -16.35 -8.94 -6.02
N LEU A 146 -17.47 -8.59 -5.40
CA LEU A 146 -17.82 -9.02 -4.04
C LEU A 146 -17.99 -10.56 -3.97
N GLY A 147 -18.55 -11.17 -5.00
CA GLY A 147 -18.63 -12.63 -5.12
C GLY A 147 -17.25 -13.30 -5.26
N ALA A 148 -16.31 -12.65 -5.94
CA ALA A 148 -14.93 -13.14 -6.10
C ALA A 148 -14.08 -13.02 -4.82
N LEU A 149 -14.46 -12.15 -3.88
CA LEU A 149 -13.85 -12.10 -2.55
C LEU A 149 -14.20 -13.33 -1.68
N GLY A 150 -15.17 -14.15 -2.11
CA GLY A 150 -15.56 -15.38 -1.45
C GLY A 150 -16.18 -15.16 -0.07
N PRO A 151 -16.81 -16.19 0.53
CA PRO A 151 -17.14 -16.13 1.94
C PRO A 151 -15.85 -15.95 2.74
N PRO A 152 -15.88 -15.18 3.85
CA PRO A 152 -14.72 -15.05 4.73
C PRO A 152 -14.26 -16.46 5.10
N VAL A 153 -12.99 -16.77 4.80
CA VAL A 153 -12.34 -17.97 5.33
C VAL A 153 -12.39 -17.80 6.84
N ALA A 154 -13.31 -18.52 7.50
CA ALA A 154 -13.35 -18.56 8.94
C ALA A 154 -11.93 -18.89 9.40
N PRO A 155 -11.34 -18.11 10.33
CA PRO A 155 -10.06 -18.49 10.86
C PRO A 155 -10.25 -19.85 11.53
N SER A 156 -9.72 -20.90 10.91
CA SER A 156 -9.65 -22.23 11.47
C SER A 156 -8.66 -22.16 12.63
N PHE A 157 -9.15 -21.71 13.78
CA PHE A 157 -8.49 -21.91 15.06
C PHE A 157 -8.81 -23.32 15.54
N GLY A 158 -8.27 -24.31 14.83
CA GLY A 158 -8.41 -25.71 15.20
C GLY A 158 -8.65 -26.62 14.01
N GLU A 159 -7.64 -26.84 13.18
CA GLU A 159 -7.33 -28.17 12.66
C GLU A 159 -5.95 -28.10 11.96
N GLY A 160 -4.99 -28.90 12.44
CA GLY A 160 -3.78 -29.33 11.72
C GLY A 160 -2.96 -28.28 10.98
N ALA A 161 -1.84 -27.87 11.58
CA ALA A 161 -0.76 -27.22 10.83
C ALA A 161 -0.46 -28.03 9.54
N PRO A 162 -0.33 -27.39 8.36
CA PRO A 162 0.16 -28.08 7.18
C PRO A 162 1.53 -28.70 7.52
N PRO A 163 1.83 -29.95 7.08
CA PRO A 163 3.13 -30.54 7.33
C PRO A 163 4.20 -29.62 6.78
N ALA A 164 5.10 -29.16 7.66
CA ALA A 164 6.21 -28.33 7.27
C ALA A 164 7.00 -29.07 6.18
N PRO A 165 7.40 -28.39 5.08
CA PRO A 165 8.34 -28.97 4.14
C PRO A 165 9.59 -29.41 4.92
N PRO A 166 10.17 -30.59 4.62
CA PRO A 166 11.32 -31.09 5.35
C PRO A 166 12.43 -30.03 5.33
N ALA A 167 12.91 -29.66 6.51
CA ALA A 167 13.98 -28.70 6.64
C ALA A 167 15.19 -29.18 5.81
N PRO A 168 15.82 -28.32 5.00
CA PRO A 168 17.08 -28.67 4.36
C PRO A 168 18.09 -29.10 5.43
N PRO A 169 18.93 -30.13 5.18
CA PRO A 169 19.91 -30.58 6.15
C PRO A 169 20.79 -29.40 6.56
N LEU A 170 20.84 -29.12 7.87
CA LEU A 170 21.84 -28.22 8.42
C LEU A 170 23.21 -28.73 7.98
N ALA A 171 23.94 -27.94 7.21
CA ALA A 171 25.34 -28.20 6.94
C ALA A 171 26.04 -28.35 8.30
N ARG A 172 26.53 -29.55 8.58
CA ARG A 172 27.38 -29.77 9.76
C ARG A 172 28.57 -28.82 9.62
N PRO A 173 28.96 -28.10 10.69
CA PRO A 173 30.24 -27.42 10.68
C PRO A 173 31.31 -28.46 10.39
N THR A 174 31.95 -28.38 9.23
CA THR A 174 33.14 -29.16 8.93
C THR A 174 34.22 -28.65 9.88
N ALA A 175 34.42 -29.37 10.99
CA ALA A 175 35.59 -29.20 11.81
C ALA A 175 36.82 -29.48 10.92
N GLY A 176 37.69 -28.49 10.78
CA GLY A 176 39.05 -28.66 10.26
C GLY A 176 39.22 -28.49 8.75
N ALA A 177 39.25 -27.25 8.28
CA ALA A 177 40.16 -26.88 7.20
C ALA A 177 41.24 -25.96 7.81
N PRO A 178 42.54 -26.25 7.67
CA PRO A 178 43.58 -25.34 8.12
C PRO A 178 43.46 -24.05 7.31
N VAL A 179 43.30 -22.93 8.00
CA VAL A 179 43.44 -21.60 7.37
C VAL A 179 44.91 -21.46 7.01
N GLU A 180 45.24 -21.63 5.73
CA GLU A 180 46.55 -21.25 5.20
C GLU A 180 46.68 -19.73 5.34
N ALA A 181 47.62 -19.29 6.18
CA ALA A 181 47.84 -17.87 6.44
C ALA A 181 48.35 -17.18 5.16
N PRO A 182 47.89 -15.94 4.85
CA PRO A 182 48.41 -15.19 3.72
C PRO A 182 49.92 -14.88 3.93
N PRO A 183 50.73 -14.92 2.87
CA PRO A 183 52.17 -14.71 2.98
C PRO A 183 52.49 -13.29 3.48
N PRO A 184 53.55 -13.12 4.29
CA PRO A 184 53.95 -11.81 4.79
C PRO A 184 54.37 -10.89 3.64
N PRO A 185 54.16 -9.57 3.76
CA PRO A 185 54.59 -8.60 2.75
C PRO A 185 56.12 -8.62 2.64
N ALA A 186 56.61 -8.58 1.40
CA ALA A 186 58.04 -8.58 1.07
C ALA A 186 58.76 -7.31 1.60
N PRO A 187 60.06 -7.40 1.92
CA PRO A 187 60.85 -6.30 2.51
C PRO A 187 61.09 -5.13 1.55
#